data_AF-A0AAU6ND02-F1
#
_entry.id   AF-A0AAU6ND02-F1
#
_cell.length_a   1.000
_cell.length_b   1.000
_cell.length_c   1.000
_cell.angle_alpha   90.00
_cell.angle_beta   90.00
_cell.angle_gamma   90.00
#
_symmetry.space_group_name_H-M   'P 1'
#
loop_
_entity.id
_entity.type
_entity.pdbx_description
1 polymer ?
#
loop_
_entity_poly.entity_id
_entity_poly.type
_entity_poly.pdbx_seq_one_letter_code
_entity_poly.pdbx_strand_id
1 'polypeptide(L)'
;MSKFTCVVLFIVAASFSSVYASEEDKAAFRAAIQPIIEECSKEHGVSGEEIQSAKTAGSADGIKPCFLGCVYKKSEVFNAKGEYDSDKALTHLKKFVTDEAKLAKYAEILKKCESGILVKLYNIL
;
A
#
# COMPACT_ATOMS: atom_id res chain seq x y z
N MET A 1 11.21 5.57 -15.11
CA MET A 1 12.46 6.20 -14.62
C MET A 1 12.75 5.62 -13.25
N SER A 2 13.58 4.58 -13.20
CA SER A 2 13.32 3.39 -12.37
C SER A 2 14.55 2.93 -11.57
N LYS A 3 15.13 3.81 -10.74
CA LYS A 3 16.32 3.44 -9.95
C LYS A 3 16.24 3.88 -8.48
N PHE A 4 15.72 5.08 -8.22
CA PHE A 4 15.59 5.60 -6.85
C PHE A 4 14.30 5.14 -6.13
N THR A 5 13.23 4.86 -6.88
CA THR A 5 11.97 4.31 -6.33
C THR A 5 12.17 2.91 -5.74
N CYS A 6 13.01 2.08 -6.37
CA CYS A 6 13.32 0.74 -5.89
C CYS A 6 14.11 0.74 -4.58
N VAL A 7 15.01 1.71 -4.35
CA VAL A 7 15.82 1.79 -3.11
C VAL A 7 14.95 2.18 -1.91
N VAL A 8 13.98 3.07 -2.09
CA VAL A 8 13.05 3.48 -1.03
C VAL A 8 12.06 2.35 -0.70
N LEU A 9 11.54 1.65 -1.72
CA LEU A 9 10.75 0.42 -1.53
C LEU A 9 11.57 -0.67 -0.84
N PHE A 10 12.86 -0.81 -1.15
CA PHE A 10 13.75 -1.77 -0.48
C PHE A 10 14.01 -1.42 0.99
N ILE A 11 14.13 -0.13 1.36
CA ILE A 11 14.32 0.27 2.76
C ILE A 11 13.03 0.08 3.56
N VAL A 12 11.88 0.37 2.95
CA VAL A 12 10.57 0.13 3.54
C VAL A 12 10.32 -1.38 3.66
N ALA A 13 10.57 -2.17 2.62
CA ALA A 13 10.47 -3.63 2.62
C ALA A 13 11.46 -4.29 3.59
N ALA A 14 12.72 -3.85 3.66
CA ALA A 14 13.70 -4.33 4.63
C ALA A 14 13.31 -4.00 6.08
N SER A 15 12.51 -2.95 6.29
CA SER A 15 11.86 -2.67 7.59
C SER A 15 10.62 -3.55 7.83
N PHE A 16 10.03 -4.11 6.78
CA PHE A 16 8.86 -5.02 6.83
C PHE A 16 9.23 -6.51 6.93
N SER A 17 10.45 -6.91 6.56
CA SER A 17 10.81 -8.33 6.36
C SER A 17 10.80 -9.22 7.61
N SER A 18 10.42 -8.73 8.80
CA SER A 18 10.34 -9.62 9.96
C SER A 18 9.37 -9.29 11.11
N VAL A 19 8.76 -8.11 11.27
CA VAL A 19 8.16 -7.80 12.59
C VAL A 19 6.89 -6.94 12.48
N TYR A 20 5.89 -7.23 13.32
CA TYR A 20 4.71 -6.42 13.73
C TYR A 20 3.31 -6.97 13.39
N ALA A 21 2.86 -7.16 12.14
CA ALA A 21 1.51 -7.74 11.91
C ALA A 21 1.45 -9.24 12.24
N SER A 22 0.45 -9.67 13.03
CA SER A 22 0.15 -11.10 13.20
C SER A 22 -0.32 -11.71 11.87
N GLU A 23 -0.25 -13.03 11.71
CA GLU A 23 -0.81 -13.70 10.53
C GLU A 23 -2.33 -13.49 10.42
N GLU A 24 -3.03 -13.35 11.56
CA GLU A 24 -4.44 -12.96 11.60
C GLU A 24 -4.67 -11.54 11.08
N ASP A 25 -3.87 -10.56 11.51
CA ASP A 25 -3.99 -9.17 11.05
C ASP A 25 -3.79 -9.08 9.53
N LYS A 26 -2.82 -9.84 9.01
CA LYS A 26 -2.55 -9.94 7.57
C LYS A 26 -3.70 -10.61 6.82
N ALA A 27 -4.29 -11.67 7.37
CA ALA A 27 -5.41 -12.38 6.76
C ALA A 27 -6.66 -11.49 6.71
N ALA A 28 -6.99 -10.81 7.81
CA ALA A 28 -8.12 -9.89 7.90
C ALA A 28 -7.97 -8.71 6.92
N PHE A 29 -6.77 -8.13 6.85
CA PHE A 29 -6.48 -7.07 5.87
C PHE A 29 -6.62 -7.56 4.42
N ARG A 30 -6.08 -8.75 4.10
CA ARG A 30 -6.18 -9.35 2.76
C ARG A 30 -7.63 -9.61 2.37
N ALA A 31 -8.45 -10.13 3.29
CA ALA A 31 -9.87 -10.36 3.04
C ALA A 31 -10.62 -9.04 2.79
N ALA A 32 -10.30 -7.98 3.54
CA ALA A 32 -10.94 -6.68 3.39
C ALA A 32 -10.58 -5.96 2.08
N ILE A 33 -9.34 -6.10 1.59
CA ILE A 33 -8.88 -5.46 0.35
C ILE A 33 -9.23 -6.28 -0.90
N GLN A 34 -9.46 -7.59 -0.78
CA GLN A 34 -9.79 -8.48 -1.89
C GLN A 34 -10.93 -7.98 -2.79
N PRO A 35 -12.10 -7.52 -2.30
CA PRO A 35 -13.16 -7.02 -3.18
C PRO A 35 -12.73 -5.81 -4.02
N ILE A 36 -11.91 -4.92 -3.45
CA ILE A 36 -11.35 -3.77 -4.16
C ILE A 36 -10.40 -4.24 -5.27
N ILE A 37 -9.55 -5.22 -4.97
CA ILE A 37 -8.62 -5.80 -5.94
C ILE A 37 -9.38 -6.45 -7.09
N GLU A 38 -10.41 -7.24 -6.81
CA GLU A 38 -11.23 -7.91 -7.83
C GLU A 38 -11.97 -6.91 -8.71
N GLU A 39 -12.51 -5.84 -8.13
CA GLU A 39 -13.18 -4.77 -8.88
C GLU A 39 -12.19 -4.05 -9.81
N CYS A 40 -11.06 -3.58 -9.27
CA CYS A 40 -10.04 -2.88 -10.06
C CYS A 40 -9.36 -3.77 -11.11
N SER A 41 -9.21 -5.07 -10.81
CA SER A 41 -8.68 -6.07 -11.73
C SER A 41 -9.57 -6.19 -12.96
N LYS A 42 -10.88 -6.27 -12.76
CA LYS A 42 -11.88 -6.29 -13.86
C LYS A 42 -11.87 -4.98 -14.64
N GLU A 43 -11.83 -3.84 -13.96
CA GLU A 43 -11.86 -2.51 -14.59
C GLU A 43 -10.65 -2.25 -15.48
N HIS A 44 -9.46 -2.72 -15.08
CA HIS A 44 -8.21 -2.43 -15.78
C HIS A 44 -7.60 -3.64 -16.50
N GLY A 45 -8.31 -4.76 -16.53
CA GLY A 45 -7.91 -6.00 -17.19
C GLY A 45 -6.58 -6.54 -16.67
N VAL A 46 -6.37 -6.54 -15.35
CA VAL A 46 -5.20 -7.17 -14.71
C VAL A 46 -5.58 -8.58 -14.30
N SER A 47 -4.85 -9.58 -14.76
CA SER A 47 -5.10 -10.99 -14.45
C SER A 47 -4.70 -11.35 -13.01
N GLY A 48 -5.28 -12.45 -12.51
CA GLY A 48 -4.87 -13.02 -11.22
C GLY A 48 -3.40 -13.46 -11.20
N GLU A 49 -2.85 -13.89 -12.33
CA GLU A 49 -1.45 -14.29 -12.47
C GLU A 49 -0.50 -13.10 -12.33
N GLU A 50 -0.82 -11.95 -12.93
CA GLU A 50 -0.05 -10.71 -12.77
C GLU A 50 -0.03 -10.28 -11.29
N ILE A 51 -1.18 -10.31 -10.63
CA ILE A 51 -1.31 -9.97 -9.20
C ILE A 51 -0.50 -10.94 -8.34
N GLN A 52 -0.59 -12.24 -8.60
CA GLN A 52 0.13 -13.26 -7.84
C GLN A 52 1.65 -13.16 -8.07
N SER A 53 2.08 -12.84 -9.28
CA SER A 53 3.48 -12.61 -9.63
C SER A 53 4.05 -11.40 -8.90
N ALA A 54 3.32 -10.27 -8.90
CA ALA A 54 3.70 -9.07 -8.14
C ALA A 54 3.79 -9.33 -6.63
N LYS A 55 2.82 -10.07 -6.08
CA LYS A 55 2.83 -10.49 -4.66
C LYS A 55 4.04 -11.36 -4.33
N THR A 56 4.39 -12.29 -5.20
CA THR A 56 5.52 -13.21 -5.01
C THR A 56 6.85 -12.49 -5.13
N ALA A 57 6.96 -11.55 -6.06
CA ALA A 57 8.12 -10.68 -6.23
C ALA A 57 8.26 -9.63 -5.12
N GLY A 58 7.20 -9.38 -4.33
CA GLY A 58 7.16 -8.29 -3.37
C GLY A 58 7.29 -6.92 -4.02
N SER A 59 6.93 -6.80 -5.31
CA SER A 59 7.08 -5.59 -6.10
C SER A 59 5.82 -5.33 -6.92
N ALA A 60 5.44 -4.06 -7.03
CA ALA A 60 4.40 -3.61 -7.94
C ALA A 60 4.93 -3.30 -9.35
N ASP A 61 6.23 -3.53 -9.60
CA ASP A 61 6.83 -3.33 -10.91
C ASP A 61 6.17 -4.26 -11.95
N GLY A 62 5.74 -3.69 -13.08
CA GLY A 62 5.07 -4.43 -14.14
C GLY A 62 3.55 -4.56 -13.98
N ILE A 63 2.98 -4.19 -12.83
CA ILE A 63 1.52 -4.05 -12.68
C ILE A 63 1.06 -2.76 -13.38
N LYS A 64 -0.10 -2.82 -14.05
CA LYS A 64 -0.70 -1.66 -14.70
C LYS A 64 -0.91 -0.50 -13.70
N PRO A 65 -0.36 0.71 -13.97
CA PRO A 65 -0.47 1.84 -13.03
C PRO A 65 -1.93 2.24 -12.70
N CYS A 66 -2.85 2.13 -13.67
CA CYS A 66 -4.27 2.45 -13.45
C CYS A 66 -4.92 1.49 -12.45
N PHE A 67 -4.54 0.21 -12.45
CA PHE A 67 -5.00 -0.76 -11.46
C PHE A 67 -4.56 -0.37 -10.05
N LEU A 68 -3.29 0.00 -9.88
CA LEU A 68 -2.79 0.48 -8.58
C LEU A 68 -3.53 1.74 -8.13
N GLY A 69 -3.71 2.70 -9.05
CA GLY A 69 -4.47 3.92 -8.80
C GLY A 69 -5.92 3.65 -8.35
N CYS A 70 -6.60 2.70 -8.99
CA CYS A 70 -7.96 2.28 -8.60
C CYS A 70 -7.99 1.71 -7.17
N VAL A 71 -7.07 0.79 -6.85
CA VAL A 71 -7.01 0.17 -5.51
C VAL A 71 -6.74 1.23 -4.45
N TYR A 72 -5.82 2.15 -4.73
CA TYR A 72 -5.47 3.27 -3.88
C TYR A 72 -6.62 4.26 -3.66
N LYS A 73 -7.36 4.58 -4.72
CA LYS A 73 -8.53 5.46 -4.64
C LYS A 73 -9.64 4.84 -3.79
N LYS A 74 -9.91 3.54 -3.98
CA LYS A 74 -10.97 2.81 -3.28
C LYS A 74 -10.61 2.42 -1.85
N SER A 75 -9.33 2.41 -1.48
CA SER A 75 -8.91 2.21 -0.09
C SER A 75 -9.05 3.47 0.76
N GLU A 76 -9.42 4.60 0.15
CA GLU A 76 -9.71 5.88 0.83
C GLU A 76 -8.54 6.46 1.64
N VAL A 77 -7.31 6.05 1.30
CA VAL A 77 -6.07 6.50 1.98
C VAL A 77 -5.50 7.82 1.41
N PHE A 78 -6.23 8.49 0.53
CA PHE A 78 -5.86 9.79 -0.02
C PHE A 78 -6.80 10.89 0.48
N ASN A 79 -6.27 12.09 0.62
CA ASN A 79 -7.05 13.28 0.92
C ASN A 79 -7.76 13.82 -0.34
N ALA A 80 -8.55 14.89 -0.18
CA ALA A 80 -9.29 15.50 -1.29
C ALA A 80 -8.40 16.10 -2.40
N LYS A 81 -7.12 16.31 -2.12
CA LYS A 81 -6.11 16.77 -3.09
C LYS A 81 -5.43 15.62 -3.84
N GLY A 82 -5.79 14.37 -3.54
CA GLY A 82 -5.14 13.19 -4.10
C GLY A 82 -3.77 12.89 -3.49
N GLU A 83 -3.45 13.49 -2.34
CA GLU A 83 -2.20 13.24 -1.62
C GLU A 83 -2.43 12.12 -0.59
N TYR A 84 -1.41 11.30 -0.36
CA TYR A 84 -1.48 10.23 0.64
C TYR A 84 -1.70 10.83 2.03
N ASP A 85 -2.68 10.30 2.75
CA ASP A 85 -3.13 10.80 4.05
C ASP A 85 -2.83 9.75 5.12
N SER A 86 -1.76 9.98 5.89
CA SER A 86 -1.31 9.00 6.89
C SER A 86 -2.31 8.82 8.03
N ASP A 87 -3.09 9.85 8.36
CA ASP A 87 -4.11 9.81 9.42
C ASP A 87 -5.32 8.97 8.99
N LYS A 88 -5.77 9.12 7.73
CA LYS A 88 -6.78 8.23 7.15
C LYS A 88 -6.27 6.80 7.10
N ALA A 89 -5.07 6.59 6.57
CA ALA A 89 -4.49 5.25 6.48
C ALA A 89 -4.40 4.55 7.85
N LEU A 90 -4.00 5.30 8.90
CA LEU A 90 -3.96 4.79 10.26
C LEU A 90 -5.36 4.48 10.80
N THR A 91 -6.35 5.31 10.48
CA THR A 91 -7.76 5.08 10.85
C THR A 91 -8.31 3.80 10.24
N HIS A 92 -8.00 3.51 8.97
CA HIS A 92 -8.38 2.24 8.35
C HIS A 92 -7.61 1.06 8.97
N LEU A 93 -6.34 1.24 9.31
CA LEU A 93 -5.51 0.17 9.88
C LEU A 93 -5.96 -0.26 11.28
N LYS A 94 -6.47 0.67 12.10
CA LYS A 94 -7.06 0.38 13.42
C LYS A 94 -8.24 -0.58 13.38
N LYS A 95 -8.85 -0.81 12.21
CA LYS A 95 -9.90 -1.83 12.03
C LYS A 95 -9.36 -3.25 12.08
N PHE A 96 -8.04 -3.42 11.90
CA PHE A 96 -7.39 -4.73 11.79
C PHE A 96 -6.34 -4.97 12.87
N VAL A 97 -5.72 -3.91 13.39
CA VAL A 97 -4.67 -3.99 14.41
C VAL A 97 -5.18 -3.35 15.70
N THR A 98 -5.35 -4.15 16.75
CA THR A 98 -5.83 -3.71 18.07
C THR A 98 -4.70 -3.44 19.07
N ASP A 99 -3.48 -3.91 18.77
CA ASP A 99 -2.30 -3.71 19.59
C ASP A 99 -1.76 -2.28 19.42
N GLU A 100 -1.79 -1.51 20.51
CA GLU A 100 -1.38 -0.10 20.52
C GLU A 100 0.11 0.11 20.23
N ALA A 101 0.99 -0.81 20.65
CA ALA A 101 2.42 -0.72 20.39
C ALA A 101 2.72 -0.92 18.90
N LYS A 102 1.98 -1.83 18.24
CA LYS A 102 2.04 -1.99 16.78
C LYS A 102 1.48 -0.78 16.06
N LEU A 103 0.35 -0.23 16.51
CA LEU A 103 -0.25 0.97 15.93
C LEU A 103 0.69 2.18 15.97
N ALA A 104 1.45 2.36 17.06
CA ALA A 104 2.46 3.42 17.14
C ALA A 104 3.55 3.25 16.06
N LYS A 105 4.01 2.02 15.83
CA LYS A 105 4.99 1.71 14.76
C LYS A 105 4.41 1.94 13.37
N TYR A 106 3.16 1.55 13.14
CA TYR A 106 2.49 1.87 11.89
C TYR A 106 2.35 3.37 11.67
N ALA A 107 1.96 4.15 12.70
CA ALA A 107 1.87 5.60 12.58
C ALA A 107 3.21 6.23 12.16
N GLU A 108 4.35 5.76 12.70
CA GLU A 108 5.68 6.20 12.27
C GLU A 108 5.96 5.87 10.79
N ILE A 109 5.56 4.68 10.33
CA ILE A 109 5.76 4.24 8.95
C ILE A 109 4.87 5.01 7.99
N LEU A 110 3.58 5.16 8.29
CA LEU A 110 2.63 5.87 7.44
C LEU A 110 3.05 7.34 7.28
N LYS A 111 3.53 7.99 8.35
CA LYS A 111 4.12 9.34 8.28
C LYS A 111 5.38 9.40 7.42
N LYS A 112 6.21 8.35 7.43
CA LYS A 112 7.36 8.25 6.51
C LYS A 112 6.92 8.13 5.06
N CYS A 113 5.83 7.41 4.77
CA CYS A 113 5.25 7.33 3.42
C CYS A 113 4.67 8.68 2.96
N GLU A 114 4.06 9.45 3.85
CA GLU A 114 3.54 10.79 3.56
C GLU A 114 4.68 11.81 3.31
N SER A 115 5.75 11.75 4.12
CA SER A 115 6.91 12.64 4.02
C SER A 115 7.92 12.26 2.93
N GLY A 116 7.94 11.00 2.48
CA GLY A 116 8.95 10.42 1.59
C GLY A 116 8.51 10.24 0.12
N ILE A 117 8.93 11.17 -0.74
CA ILE A 117 9.32 10.99 -2.16
C ILE A 117 8.27 10.53 -3.21
N LEU A 118 7.16 9.83 -2.88
CA LEU A 118 6.17 9.42 -3.89
C LEU A 118 5.16 10.51 -4.24
N VAL A 119 4.69 11.30 -3.27
CA VAL A 119 3.73 12.41 -3.52
C VAL A 119 4.39 13.55 -4.29
N LYS A 120 5.68 13.84 -4.01
CA LYS A 120 6.42 14.93 -4.68
C LYS A 120 6.74 14.67 -6.14
N LEU A 121 6.75 13.42 -6.61
CA LEU A 121 7.03 13.09 -8.01
C LEU A 121 5.78 13.17 -8.90
N TYR A 122 4.56 12.99 -8.36
CA TYR A 122 3.32 13.17 -9.13
C TYR A 122 2.98 14.65 -9.38
N ASN A 123 3.42 15.56 -8.50
CA ASN A 123 3.24 17.01 -8.67
C ASN A 123 4.37 17.70 -9.45
N ILE A 124 5.34 16.95 -9.98
CA ILE A 124 6.46 17.47 -10.80
C ILE A 124 6.45 16.88 -12.23
N LEU A 125 5.57 15.91 -12.52
CA LEU A 125 5.37 15.34 -13.86
C LEU A 125 4.04 15.79 -14.48
#